data_AF-A0A257LXX0-F1
#
_entry.id   AF-A0A257LXX0-F1
#
_cell.length_a   1.000
_cell.length_b   1.000
_cell.length_c   1.000
_cell.angle_alpha   90.00
_cell.angle_beta   90.00
_cell.angle_gamma   90.00
#
_symmetry.space_group_name_H-M   'P 1'
#
loop_
_entity.id
_entity.type
_entity.pdbx_description
1 polymer ?
#
loop_
_entity_poly.entity_id
_entity_poly.type
_entity_poly.pdbx_seq_one_letter_code
_entity_poly.pdbx_strand_id
1 'polypeptide(L)'
;MSERQDRNIIEGVRRRSPGKGFPWGWAAFFAVLCIGGGSLFTPLPAKIKRGLKEIVSPKPEIVKVPADEEDLRRQIETRLRIEMEQAYDRQIEAIKRSADKRVEDAKRELDAPKATDFTQSSEGDIRQLHAGIPFKAEVKIDKGTLASKERVTADSYVAEYTLKVRLPAPARTMADLELSNPKLGTMLPGLAPMVAQAEVSPWYFKIYDNKAEHLKHDATALNELLTKHNLYDCETILNLRAPGGRKVFLMQAEMDVVSDGSDGDRLASMPDEIVNSSYYQPFTSYGWPKKPRRRTR
;
A
#
# COMPACT_ATOMS: atom_id res chain seq x y z
N MET A 1 15.30 -32.90 -47.39
CA MET A 1 16.54 -32.33 -46.81
C MET A 1 16.35 -30.83 -46.78
N SER A 2 15.89 -30.30 -45.65
CA SER A 2 16.70 -29.77 -44.55
C SER A 2 16.87 -28.26 -44.70
N GLU A 3 15.99 -27.50 -44.06
CA GLU A 3 16.35 -26.19 -43.53
C GLU A 3 15.81 -26.09 -42.10
N ARG A 4 16.75 -26.21 -41.16
CA ARG A 4 16.54 -25.94 -39.73
C ARG A 4 16.39 -24.44 -39.58
N GLN A 5 15.22 -24.01 -39.12
CA GLN A 5 14.99 -22.64 -38.68
C GLN A 5 15.15 -22.61 -37.15
N ASP A 6 16.24 -22.00 -36.69
CA ASP A 6 16.55 -21.80 -35.28
C ASP A 6 15.46 -20.93 -34.60
N ARG A 7 14.56 -21.59 -33.87
CA ARG A 7 13.58 -20.97 -32.98
C ARG A 7 14.16 -20.89 -31.57
N ASN A 8 15.03 -19.92 -31.31
CA ASN A 8 15.37 -19.47 -29.95
C ASN A 8 15.91 -18.04 -30.00
N ILE A 9 15.06 -17.09 -30.39
CA ILE A 9 15.32 -15.65 -30.20
C ILE A 9 14.43 -15.22 -29.04
N ILE A 10 15.05 -15.00 -27.89
CA ILE A 10 14.42 -14.42 -26.70
C ILE A 10 14.27 -12.93 -26.97
N GLU A 11 13.06 -12.48 -27.31
CA GLU A 11 12.71 -11.06 -27.34
C GLU A 11 12.80 -10.51 -25.90
N GLY A 12 13.74 -9.59 -25.67
CA GLY A 12 13.85 -8.87 -24.38
C GLY A 12 15.24 -8.49 -23.91
N VAL A 13 16.32 -9.01 -24.51
CA VAL A 13 17.69 -8.63 -24.10
C VAL A 13 18.21 -7.49 -24.97
N ARG A 14 17.97 -6.24 -24.56
CA ARG A 14 18.72 -5.07 -25.07
C ARG A 14 20.21 -5.31 -24.79
N ARG A 15 20.99 -5.60 -25.84
CA ARG A 15 22.46 -5.60 -25.78
C ARG A 15 22.93 -4.21 -25.36
N ARG A 16 23.44 -4.09 -24.12
CA ARG A 16 24.20 -2.91 -23.70
C ARG A 16 25.55 -2.93 -24.42
N SER A 17 25.85 -1.84 -25.12
CA SER A 17 27.15 -1.57 -25.72
C SER A 17 28.25 -1.59 -24.64
N PRO A 18 29.49 -2.04 -24.92
CA PRO A 18 30.55 -2.06 -23.92
C PRO A 18 30.95 -0.61 -23.60
N GLY A 19 30.50 -0.13 -22.44
CA GLY A 19 30.92 1.16 -21.88
C GLY A 19 32.40 1.12 -21.50
N LYS A 20 33.14 2.17 -21.86
CA LYS A 20 34.56 2.37 -21.56
C LYS A 20 34.87 2.09 -20.09
N GLY A 21 35.91 1.27 -19.85
CA GLY A 21 36.38 0.93 -18.52
C GLY A 21 36.75 2.15 -17.68
N PHE A 22 36.53 2.02 -16.37
CA PHE A 22 36.82 3.03 -15.36
C PHE A 22 38.31 3.44 -15.39
N PRO A 23 38.66 4.74 -15.47
CA PRO A 23 40.03 5.19 -15.73
C PRO A 23 40.86 5.16 -14.44
N TRP A 24 41.44 4.00 -14.12
CA TRP A 24 42.36 3.82 -12.99
C TRP A 24 43.54 4.80 -12.98
N GLY A 25 43.95 5.35 -14.13
CA GLY A 25 45.00 6.37 -14.21
C GLY A 25 44.63 7.69 -13.52
N TRP A 26 43.35 8.08 -13.52
CA TRP A 26 42.91 9.31 -12.85
C TRP A 26 42.77 9.11 -11.34
N ALA A 27 42.37 7.91 -10.90
CA ALA A 27 42.33 7.56 -9.48
C ALA A 27 43.73 7.56 -8.84
N ALA A 28 44.75 7.07 -9.56
CA ALA A 28 46.14 7.13 -9.11
C ALA A 28 46.67 8.57 -9.02
N PHE A 29 46.29 9.45 -9.97
CA PHE A 29 46.69 10.85 -9.96
C PHE A 29 46.08 11.61 -8.76
N PHE A 30 44.79 11.40 -8.45
CA PHE A 30 44.14 12.00 -7.29
C PHE A 30 44.71 11.48 -5.95
N ALA A 31 45.07 10.20 -5.86
CA ALA A 31 45.69 9.64 -4.65
C ALA A 31 47.05 10.29 -4.35
N VAL A 32 47.89 10.51 -5.37
CA VAL A 32 49.19 11.19 -5.21
C VAL A 32 49.01 12.66 -4.85
N LEU A 33 48.00 13.34 -5.42
CA LEU A 33 47.69 14.74 -5.13
C LEU A 33 47.16 14.92 -3.69
N CYS A 34 46.35 13.98 -3.19
CA CYS A 34 45.89 13.96 -1.80
C CYS A 34 47.02 13.68 -0.80
N ILE A 35 47.97 12.79 -1.13
CA ILE A 35 49.15 12.53 -0.28
C ILE A 35 50.10 13.75 -0.26
N GLY A 36 50.29 14.41 -1.41
CA GLY A 36 51.06 15.65 -1.51
C GLY A 36 50.42 16.82 -0.74
N GLY A 37 49.10 17.02 -0.89
CA GLY A 37 48.36 18.08 -0.18
C GLY A 37 48.26 17.87 1.33
N GLY A 38 48.09 16.63 1.78
CA GLY A 38 48.04 16.28 3.21
C GLY A 38 49.38 16.47 3.95
N SER A 39 50.49 16.50 3.21
CA SER A 39 51.83 16.73 3.77
C SER A 39 52.10 18.20 4.14
N LEU A 40 51.29 19.14 3.64
CA LEU A 40 51.38 20.57 3.98
C LEU A 40 50.59 20.94 5.26
N PHE A 41 49.68 20.08 5.73
CA PHE A 41 48.81 20.32 6.89
C PHE A 41 49.05 19.36 8.07
N THR A 42 50.14 18.60 8.08
CA THR A 42 50.50 17.69 9.18
C THR A 42 51.96 17.89 9.62
N PRO A 43 52.30 17.73 10.92
CA PRO A 43 53.64 17.99 11.47
C PRO A 43 54.66 16.88 11.17
N LEU A 44 54.50 16.16 10.05
CA LEU A 44 55.38 15.09 9.60
C LEU A 44 56.78 15.55 9.11
N PRO A 45 56.98 16.73 8.47
CA PRO A 45 58.32 17.13 8.03
C PRO A 45 59.25 17.55 9.19
N ALA A 46 58.70 17.84 10.38
CA ALA A 46 59.50 18.15 11.58
C ALA A 46 60.13 16.89 12.22
N LYS A 47 59.50 15.72 12.07
CA LYS A 47 60.01 14.46 12.64
C LYS A 47 61.11 13.83 11.78
N ILE A 48 61.05 13.98 10.46
CA ILE A 48 62.06 13.47 9.52
C ILE A 48 63.35 14.30 9.61
N LYS A 49 63.27 15.62 9.81
CA LYS A 49 64.45 16.48 10.08
C LYS A 49 65.13 16.16 11.41
N ARG A 50 64.42 15.62 12.40
CA ARG A 50 65.00 15.19 13.69
C ARG A 50 65.76 13.87 13.54
N GLY A 51 65.20 12.91 12.82
CA GLY A 51 65.86 11.61 12.56
C GLY A 51 67.11 11.69 11.69
N LEU A 52 67.18 12.64 10.75
CA LEU A 52 68.39 12.86 9.92
C LEU A 52 69.48 13.69 10.63
N LYS A 53 69.11 14.51 11.63
CA LYS A 53 70.08 15.32 12.39
C LYS A 53 70.81 14.53 13.48
N GLU A 54 70.31 13.35 13.85
CA GLU A 54 70.97 12.42 14.77
C GLU A 54 72.02 11.53 14.09
N ILE A 55 72.01 11.42 12.75
CA ILE A 55 72.97 10.61 11.98
C ILE A 55 74.23 11.42 11.62
N VAL A 56 74.19 12.75 11.71
CA VAL A 56 75.29 13.65 11.30
C VAL A 56 75.58 14.67 12.40
N SER A 57 76.21 14.24 13.49
CA SER A 57 77.00 15.10 14.40
C SER A 57 77.93 14.23 15.27
N PRO A 58 79.16 14.69 15.55
CA PRO A 58 80.23 13.83 16.01
C PRO A 58 80.10 13.49 17.51
N LYS A 59 80.48 12.24 17.79
CA LYS A 59 80.65 11.59 19.09
C LYS A 59 81.32 12.52 20.13
N PRO A 60 80.65 12.90 21.24
CA PRO A 60 81.35 13.38 22.42
C PRO A 60 81.81 12.18 23.26
N GLU A 61 82.91 12.42 23.97
CA GLU A 61 83.72 11.44 24.66
C GLU A 61 82.96 10.58 25.68
N ILE A 62 83.43 9.33 25.74
CA ILE A 62 83.05 8.31 26.69
C ILE A 62 83.49 8.77 28.08
N VAL A 63 82.55 9.32 28.86
CA VAL A 63 82.70 9.35 30.32
C VAL A 63 82.32 7.97 30.84
N LYS A 64 83.34 7.24 31.28
CA LYS A 64 83.20 5.97 31.99
C LYS A 64 82.41 6.21 33.28
N VAL A 65 81.20 5.66 33.35
CA VAL A 65 80.54 5.29 34.60
C VAL A 65 80.25 3.80 34.46
N PRO A 66 80.66 2.94 35.40
CA PRO A 66 80.48 1.49 35.27
C PRO A 66 78.99 1.18 35.28
N ALA A 67 78.50 0.57 34.19
CA ALA A 67 77.17 0.00 34.12
C ALA A 67 77.25 -1.43 34.68
N ASP A 68 76.54 -1.69 35.77
CA ASP A 68 76.45 -3.01 36.37
C ASP A 68 75.90 -4.01 35.35
N GLU A 69 76.57 -5.17 35.22
CA GLU A 69 76.24 -6.26 34.29
C GLU A 69 74.78 -6.74 34.43
N GLU A 70 74.18 -6.48 35.59
CA GLU A 70 72.78 -6.75 35.90
C GLU A 70 71.79 -5.87 35.11
N ASP A 71 72.12 -4.61 34.84
CA ASP A 71 71.20 -3.69 34.16
C ASP A 71 71.07 -3.99 32.67
N LEU A 72 72.12 -4.52 32.04
CA LEU A 72 72.07 -4.99 30.65
C LEU A 72 71.21 -6.27 30.51
N ARG A 73 71.33 -7.20 31.47
CA ARG A 73 70.50 -8.42 31.52
C ARG A 73 69.02 -8.09 31.71
N ARG A 74 68.71 -7.15 32.61
CA ARG A 74 67.33 -6.64 32.82
C ARG A 74 66.73 -6.03 31.56
N GLN A 75 67.51 -5.25 30.79
CA GLN A 75 67.03 -4.66 29.54
C GLN A 75 66.71 -5.73 28.47
N ILE A 76 67.55 -6.77 28.37
CA ILE A 76 67.33 -7.89 27.45
C ILE A 76 66.09 -8.69 27.86
N GLU A 77 65.95 -9.03 29.14
CA GLU A 77 64.77 -9.73 29.68
C GLU A 77 63.48 -8.92 29.47
N THR A 78 63.54 -7.60 29.68
CA THR A 78 62.40 -6.70 29.46
C THR A 78 61.98 -6.69 27.99
N ARG A 79 62.95 -6.61 27.07
CA ARG A 79 62.66 -6.67 25.62
C ARG A 79 62.08 -8.02 25.22
N LEU A 80 62.66 -9.11 25.71
CA LEU A 80 62.18 -10.47 25.42
C LEU A 80 60.75 -10.68 25.93
N ARG A 81 60.44 -10.16 27.12
CA ARG A 81 59.11 -10.20 27.72
C ARG A 81 58.09 -9.43 26.88
N ILE A 82 58.44 -8.22 26.46
CA ILE A 82 57.58 -7.39 25.58
C ILE A 82 57.33 -8.09 24.24
N GLU A 83 58.36 -8.71 23.65
CA GLU A 83 58.24 -9.40 22.38
C GLU A 83 57.38 -10.68 22.49
N MET A 84 57.54 -11.43 23.58
CA MET A 84 56.69 -12.57 23.91
C MET A 84 55.24 -12.13 24.15
N GLU A 85 54.99 -11.09 24.93
CA GLU A 85 53.65 -10.52 25.17
C GLU A 85 52.99 -10.09 23.85
N GLN A 86 53.72 -9.39 22.99
CA GLN A 86 53.23 -9.00 21.65
C GLN A 86 52.94 -10.22 20.76
N ALA A 87 53.75 -11.26 20.83
CA ALA A 87 53.52 -12.49 20.07
C ALA A 87 52.29 -13.25 20.57
N TYR A 88 52.07 -13.29 21.89
CA TYR A 88 50.88 -13.87 22.49
C TYR A 88 49.61 -13.08 22.14
N ASP A 89 49.65 -11.75 22.20
CA ASP A 89 48.51 -10.89 21.83
C ASP A 89 48.10 -11.08 20.37
N ARG A 90 49.08 -11.18 19.45
CA ARG A 90 48.82 -11.46 18.03
C ARG A 90 48.17 -12.83 17.82
N GLN A 91 48.59 -13.86 18.57
CA GLN A 91 47.96 -15.18 18.50
C GLN A 91 46.53 -15.14 19.04
N ILE A 92 46.30 -14.46 20.15
CA ILE A 92 44.97 -14.29 20.75
C ILE A 92 44.05 -13.53 19.79
N GLU A 93 44.52 -12.45 19.15
CA GLU A 93 43.76 -11.71 18.15
C GLU A 93 43.44 -12.56 16.91
N ALA A 94 44.40 -13.35 16.43
CA ALA A 94 44.17 -14.25 15.30
C ALA A 94 43.10 -15.31 15.62
N ILE A 95 43.16 -15.88 16.82
CA ILE A 95 42.16 -16.84 17.32
C ILE A 95 40.80 -16.15 17.42
N LYS A 96 40.70 -14.97 18.05
CA LYS A 96 39.45 -14.19 18.16
C LYS A 96 38.85 -13.88 16.80
N ARG A 97 39.64 -13.35 15.86
CA ARG A 97 39.17 -13.07 14.49
C ARG A 97 38.70 -14.32 13.74
N SER A 98 39.33 -15.47 13.99
CA SER A 98 38.89 -16.74 13.38
C SER A 98 37.60 -17.25 14.01
N ALA A 99 37.41 -17.07 15.31
CA ALA A 99 36.19 -17.39 16.02
C ALA A 99 35.04 -16.46 15.57
N ASP A 100 35.29 -15.16 15.48
CA ASP A 100 34.32 -14.16 15.01
C ASP A 100 33.86 -14.47 13.57
N LYS A 101 34.79 -14.83 12.67
CA LYS A 101 34.45 -15.26 11.31
C LYS A 101 33.58 -16.51 11.29
N ARG A 102 33.92 -17.54 12.08
CA ARG A 102 33.10 -18.77 12.18
C ARG A 102 31.71 -18.49 12.74
N VAL A 103 31.61 -17.57 13.70
CA VAL A 103 30.32 -17.14 14.26
C VAL A 103 29.51 -16.39 13.21
N GLU A 104 30.13 -15.50 12.43
CA GLU A 104 29.45 -14.78 11.33
C GLU A 104 29.02 -15.72 10.20
N ASP A 105 29.85 -16.68 9.81
CA ASP A 105 29.50 -17.67 8.80
C ASP A 105 28.38 -18.61 9.29
N ALA A 106 28.43 -19.03 10.56
CA ALA A 106 27.36 -19.81 11.18
C ALA A 106 26.05 -19.01 11.31
N LYS A 107 26.10 -17.72 11.63
CA LYS A 107 24.91 -16.85 11.62
C LYS A 107 24.32 -16.73 10.22
N ARG A 108 25.14 -16.54 9.18
CA ARG A 108 24.69 -16.49 7.78
C ARG A 108 24.04 -17.78 7.32
N GLU A 109 24.54 -18.93 7.78
CA GLU A 109 23.96 -20.24 7.50
C GLU A 109 22.65 -20.47 8.28
N LEU A 110 22.55 -19.91 9.50
CA LEU A 110 21.31 -19.92 10.29
C LEU A 110 20.23 -19.00 9.71
N ASP A 111 20.65 -17.85 9.16
CA ASP A 111 19.81 -16.84 8.52
C ASP A 111 19.44 -17.21 7.07
N ALA A 112 20.07 -18.25 6.52
CA ALA A 112 19.66 -18.79 5.23
C ALA A 112 18.22 -19.33 5.34
N PRO A 113 17.33 -18.95 4.41
CA PRO A 113 15.95 -19.41 4.45
C PRO A 113 15.93 -20.94 4.35
N LYS A 114 15.52 -21.60 5.45
CA LYS A 114 15.36 -23.06 5.49
C LYS A 114 14.25 -23.45 4.52
N ALA A 115 14.47 -24.53 3.77
CA ALA A 115 13.48 -25.09 2.87
C ALA A 115 12.26 -25.58 3.68
N THR A 116 11.23 -24.75 3.75
CA THR A 116 9.92 -25.10 4.29
C THR A 116 8.98 -25.43 3.15
N ASP A 117 8.18 -26.49 3.29
CA ASP A 117 7.12 -26.80 2.33
C ASP A 117 6.12 -25.64 2.22
N PHE A 118 5.79 -25.23 1.00
CA PHE A 118 4.94 -24.07 0.67
C PHE A 118 3.44 -24.37 0.85
N THR A 119 3.03 -24.83 2.02
CA THR A 119 1.61 -25.01 2.34
C THR A 119 1.19 -23.94 3.33
N GLN A 120 0.46 -22.95 2.86
CA GLN A 120 -0.08 -21.87 3.68
C GLN A 120 -1.57 -21.74 3.38
N SER A 121 -2.41 -21.94 4.40
CA SER A 121 -3.81 -21.55 4.37
C SER A 121 -3.97 -20.33 5.25
N SER A 122 -4.55 -19.28 4.69
CA SER A 122 -4.98 -18.12 5.45
C SER A 122 -6.49 -18.05 5.38
N GLU A 123 -7.16 -18.33 6.50
CA GLU A 123 -8.59 -18.09 6.65
C GLU A 123 -8.76 -16.61 6.99
N GLY A 124 -9.25 -15.82 6.02
CA GLY A 124 -9.48 -14.40 6.19
C GLY A 124 -10.76 -14.14 6.97
N ASP A 125 -10.66 -13.31 8.00
CA ASP A 125 -11.77 -12.69 8.72
C ASP A 125 -12.74 -12.00 7.74
N ILE A 126 -14.03 -11.88 8.12
CA ILE A 126 -15.05 -11.25 7.27
C ILE A 126 -14.72 -9.76 7.17
N ARG A 127 -14.07 -9.36 6.06
CA ARG A 127 -13.84 -7.95 5.76
C ARG A 127 -15.06 -7.41 5.04
N GLN A 128 -15.53 -6.24 5.42
CA GLN A 128 -16.52 -5.54 4.61
C GLN A 128 -15.80 -4.89 3.42
N LEU A 129 -16.31 -5.09 2.21
CA LEU A 129 -15.95 -4.24 1.08
C LEU A 129 -16.31 -2.79 1.43
N HIS A 130 -15.67 -1.83 0.76
CA HIS A 130 -15.97 -0.40 0.93
C HIS A 130 -17.48 -0.08 0.83
N ALA A 131 -18.21 -0.84 -0.01
CA ALA A 131 -19.66 -0.77 -0.18
C ALA A 131 -20.51 -1.36 0.98
N GLY A 132 -19.90 -1.79 2.09
CA GLY A 132 -20.58 -2.38 3.25
C GLY A 132 -21.03 -3.83 3.04
N ILE A 133 -20.49 -4.51 2.02
CA ILE A 133 -20.83 -5.90 1.66
C ILE A 133 -19.87 -6.85 2.38
N PRO A 134 -20.35 -7.85 3.14
CA PRO A 134 -19.47 -8.82 3.78
C PRO A 134 -18.76 -9.68 2.74
N PHE A 135 -17.44 -9.77 2.83
CA PHE A 135 -16.59 -10.52 1.92
C PHE A 135 -15.74 -11.52 2.70
N LYS A 136 -15.96 -12.82 2.41
CA LYS A 136 -15.13 -13.91 2.93
C LYS A 136 -14.04 -14.20 1.90
N ALA A 137 -12.79 -13.93 2.25
CA ALA A 137 -11.63 -14.28 1.45
C ALA A 137 -10.90 -15.45 2.10
N GLU A 138 -10.66 -16.50 1.32
CA GLU A 138 -9.83 -17.63 1.73
C GLU A 138 -8.70 -17.77 0.71
N VAL A 139 -7.45 -17.76 1.19
CA VAL A 139 -6.28 -17.97 0.32
C VAL A 139 -5.71 -19.34 0.64
N LYS A 140 -5.85 -20.27 -0.31
CA LYS A 140 -5.28 -21.62 -0.24
C LYS A 140 -4.05 -21.68 -1.12
N ILE A 141 -2.90 -21.92 -0.51
CA ILE A 141 -1.64 -22.14 -1.21
C ILE A 141 -1.26 -23.60 -1.02
N ASP A 142 -1.48 -24.38 -2.07
CA ASP A 142 -1.15 -25.80 -2.13
C ASP A 142 0.19 -26.02 -2.85
N LYS A 143 0.84 -27.14 -2.54
CA LYS A 143 2.11 -27.51 -3.15
C LYS A 143 1.88 -27.97 -4.59
N GLY A 144 2.23 -27.10 -5.54
CA GLY A 144 2.23 -27.42 -6.97
C GLY A 144 3.43 -28.26 -7.42
N THR A 145 3.49 -28.52 -8.73
CA THR A 145 4.58 -29.25 -9.37
C THR A 145 5.67 -28.30 -9.90
N LEU A 146 6.24 -28.58 -11.07
CA LEU A 146 7.26 -27.74 -11.68
C LEU A 146 6.62 -26.43 -12.15
N ALA A 147 7.24 -25.28 -11.85
CA ALA A 147 6.72 -23.98 -12.27
C ALA A 147 6.45 -23.87 -13.78
N SER A 148 7.24 -24.55 -14.61
CA SER A 148 7.02 -24.59 -16.07
C SER A 148 5.75 -25.32 -16.48
N LYS A 149 5.27 -26.28 -15.68
CA LYS A 149 4.00 -26.98 -15.91
C LYS A 149 2.84 -26.14 -15.36
N GLU A 150 2.96 -25.64 -14.13
CA GLU A 150 1.90 -24.84 -13.50
C GLU A 150 1.57 -23.58 -14.31
N ARG A 151 2.57 -22.86 -14.85
CA ARG A 151 2.35 -21.66 -15.69
C ARG A 151 1.46 -21.87 -16.92
N VAL A 152 1.34 -23.10 -17.41
CA VAL A 152 0.53 -23.42 -18.59
C VAL A 152 -0.86 -23.92 -18.18
N THR A 153 -0.99 -24.47 -16.97
CA THR A 153 -2.26 -24.94 -16.42
C THR A 153 -3.10 -23.75 -15.98
N ALA A 154 -4.30 -23.59 -16.57
CA ALA A 154 -5.22 -22.50 -16.21
C ALA A 154 -5.66 -22.55 -14.74
N ASP A 155 -5.74 -23.76 -14.17
CA ASP A 155 -6.21 -23.99 -12.80
C ASP A 155 -5.15 -23.71 -11.72
N SER A 156 -3.90 -23.42 -12.12
CA SER A 156 -2.80 -23.18 -11.17
C SER A 156 -2.91 -21.84 -10.43
N TYR A 157 -3.71 -20.90 -10.94
CA TYR A 157 -3.90 -19.57 -10.37
C TYR A 157 -5.32 -19.06 -10.64
N VAL A 158 -6.28 -19.54 -9.84
CA VAL A 158 -7.71 -19.22 -9.99
C VAL A 158 -8.21 -18.49 -8.75
N ALA A 159 -8.98 -17.42 -8.98
CA ALA A 159 -9.76 -16.75 -7.95
C ALA A 159 -11.25 -16.99 -8.23
N GLU A 160 -11.95 -17.59 -7.27
CA GLU A 160 -13.40 -17.75 -7.34
C GLU A 160 -14.09 -16.72 -6.44
N TYR A 161 -15.05 -16.00 -7.02
CA TYR A 161 -15.87 -15.02 -6.31
C TYR A 161 -17.35 -15.28 -6.60
N THR A 162 -18.16 -15.38 -5.55
CA THR A 162 -19.61 -15.53 -5.67
C THR A 162 -20.32 -14.43 -4.89
N LEU A 163 -21.01 -13.54 -5.61
CA LEU A 163 -21.89 -12.53 -5.02
C LEU A 163 -23.31 -13.08 -4.82
N LYS A 164 -23.80 -13.08 -3.59
CA LYS A 164 -25.19 -13.49 -3.26
C LYS A 164 -26.03 -12.27 -2.92
N VAL A 165 -27.03 -11.98 -3.73
CA VAL A 165 -27.90 -10.80 -3.58
C VAL A 165 -29.37 -11.24 -3.57
N ARG A 166 -30.16 -10.65 -2.67
CA ARG A 166 -31.61 -10.87 -2.59
C ARG A 166 -32.31 -9.61 -3.08
N LEU A 167 -33.11 -9.72 -4.14
CA LEU A 167 -33.95 -8.62 -4.60
C LEU A 167 -35.17 -8.48 -3.66
N PRO A 168 -35.56 -7.26 -3.30
CA PRO A 168 -36.68 -7.02 -2.41
C PRO A 168 -38.02 -7.21 -3.13
N ALA A 169 -39.07 -7.42 -2.33
CA ALA A 169 -40.45 -7.43 -2.79
C ALA A 169 -41.09 -6.06 -2.51
N PRO A 170 -42.02 -5.58 -3.36
CA PRO A 170 -42.67 -4.30 -3.15
C PRO A 170 -43.63 -4.35 -1.97
N ALA A 171 -43.63 -3.32 -1.12
CA ALA A 171 -44.65 -3.12 -0.09
C ALA A 171 -46.06 -2.99 -0.72
N ARG A 172 -47.03 -3.70 -0.15
CA ARG A 172 -48.43 -3.74 -0.64
C ARG A 172 -49.47 -3.42 0.42
N THR A 173 -49.08 -3.45 1.69
CA THR A 173 -49.99 -3.16 2.80
C THR A 173 -49.59 -1.86 3.49
N MET A 174 -50.54 -1.24 4.18
CA MET A 174 -50.24 -0.03 4.97
C MET A 174 -49.18 -0.32 6.05
N ALA A 175 -49.21 -1.52 6.64
CA ALA A 175 -48.23 -1.93 7.64
C ALA A 175 -46.80 -2.00 7.06
N ASP A 176 -46.64 -2.48 5.83
CA ASP A 176 -45.33 -2.52 5.16
C ASP A 176 -44.79 -1.10 4.93
N LEU A 177 -45.64 -0.18 4.44
CA LEU A 177 -45.23 1.21 4.19
C LEU A 177 -44.82 1.93 5.49
N GLU A 178 -45.45 1.56 6.61
CA GLU A 178 -45.17 2.12 7.93
C GLU A 178 -43.85 1.62 8.54
N LEU A 179 -43.27 0.50 8.05
CA LEU A 179 -41.94 0.07 8.47
C LEU A 179 -40.87 1.11 8.14
N SER A 180 -40.99 1.77 6.99
CA SER A 180 -40.09 2.83 6.56
C SER A 180 -40.53 4.22 7.07
N ASN A 181 -41.85 4.46 7.20
CA ASN A 181 -42.37 5.72 7.75
C ASN A 181 -43.53 5.48 8.74
N PRO A 182 -43.26 5.38 10.05
CA PRO A 182 -44.26 5.05 11.05
C PRO A 182 -45.42 6.04 11.19
N LYS A 183 -45.27 7.26 10.67
CA LYS A 183 -46.31 8.30 10.75
C LYS A 183 -47.12 8.43 9.47
N LEU A 184 -46.84 7.63 8.44
CA LEU A 184 -47.45 7.78 7.12
C LEU A 184 -48.98 7.68 7.16
N GLY A 185 -49.54 6.70 7.88
CA GLY A 185 -50.98 6.55 8.03
C GLY A 185 -51.65 7.75 8.70
N THR A 186 -50.96 8.39 9.67
CA THR A 186 -51.46 9.60 10.34
C THR A 186 -51.36 10.85 9.46
N MET A 187 -50.31 10.96 8.64
CA MET A 187 -50.11 12.08 7.73
C MET A 187 -51.09 12.05 6.56
N LEU A 188 -51.44 10.86 6.09
CA LEU A 188 -52.30 10.64 4.92
C LEU A 188 -53.46 9.67 5.27
N PRO A 189 -54.48 10.10 6.03
CA PRO A 189 -55.54 9.21 6.51
C PRO A 189 -56.37 8.56 5.39
N GLY A 190 -56.39 9.16 4.19
CA GLY A 190 -57.06 8.60 3.01
C GLY A 190 -56.25 7.53 2.27
N LEU A 191 -55.01 7.27 2.67
CA LEU A 191 -54.09 6.39 1.94
C LEU A 191 -54.42 4.91 2.13
N ALA A 192 -54.74 4.49 3.36
CA ALA A 192 -55.01 3.09 3.69
C ALA A 192 -56.05 2.41 2.76
N PRO A 193 -57.25 2.98 2.50
CA PRO A 193 -58.20 2.36 1.57
C PRO A 193 -57.73 2.34 0.11
N MET A 194 -56.83 3.26 -0.27
CA MET A 194 -56.26 3.30 -1.62
C MET A 194 -55.18 2.23 -1.81
N VAL A 195 -54.38 1.97 -0.78
CA VAL A 195 -53.33 0.93 -0.78
C VAL A 195 -53.95 -0.47 -0.91
N ALA A 196 -55.11 -0.71 -0.30
CA ALA A 196 -55.82 -1.99 -0.42
C ALA A 196 -56.22 -2.36 -1.86
N GLN A 197 -56.38 -1.37 -2.75
CA GLN A 197 -56.72 -1.55 -4.16
C GLN A 197 -55.55 -1.21 -5.09
N ALA A 198 -54.34 -1.05 -4.53
CA ALA A 198 -53.17 -0.65 -5.26
C ALA A 198 -52.68 -1.75 -6.20
N GLU A 199 -52.23 -1.33 -7.38
CA GLU A 199 -51.44 -2.19 -8.26
C GLU A 199 -49.97 -1.79 -8.18
N VAL A 200 -49.08 -2.77 -8.09
CA VAL A 200 -47.64 -2.50 -8.15
C VAL A 200 -47.30 -2.03 -9.57
N SER A 201 -46.62 -0.89 -9.64
CA SER A 201 -46.19 -0.33 -10.92
C SER A 201 -45.10 -1.20 -11.56
N PRO A 202 -45.17 -1.50 -12.87
CA PRO A 202 -44.09 -2.17 -13.60
C PRO A 202 -42.73 -1.47 -13.47
N TRP A 203 -42.73 -0.17 -13.20
CA TRP A 203 -41.52 0.61 -12.97
C TRP A 203 -40.70 0.14 -11.75
N TYR A 204 -41.35 -0.45 -10.74
CA TYR A 204 -40.64 -1.03 -9.60
C TYR A 204 -39.70 -2.14 -10.06
N PHE A 205 -40.24 -3.11 -10.82
CA PHE A 205 -39.46 -4.21 -11.35
C PHE A 205 -38.37 -3.71 -12.30
N LYS A 206 -38.70 -2.73 -13.17
CA LYS A 206 -37.73 -2.18 -14.10
C LYS A 206 -36.52 -1.53 -13.39
N ILE A 207 -36.73 -0.85 -12.27
CA ILE A 207 -35.63 -0.27 -11.48
C ILE A 207 -34.74 -1.38 -10.92
N TYR A 208 -35.32 -2.43 -10.34
CA TYR A 208 -34.55 -3.53 -9.78
C TYR A 208 -33.87 -4.40 -10.85
N ASP A 209 -34.48 -4.57 -12.02
CA ASP A 209 -33.84 -5.21 -13.17
C ASP A 209 -32.60 -4.43 -13.60
N ASN A 210 -32.71 -3.11 -13.74
CA ASN A 210 -31.57 -2.26 -14.11
C ASN A 210 -30.46 -2.31 -13.03
N LYS A 211 -30.83 -2.32 -11.74
CA LYS A 211 -29.88 -2.45 -10.63
C LYS A 211 -29.19 -3.81 -10.63
N ALA A 212 -29.92 -4.88 -10.91
CA ALA A 212 -29.37 -6.23 -11.00
C ALA A 212 -28.43 -6.36 -12.21
N GLU A 213 -28.76 -5.77 -13.35
CA GLU A 213 -27.89 -5.71 -14.52
C GLU A 213 -26.60 -4.94 -14.23
N HIS A 214 -26.71 -3.77 -13.59
CA HIS A 214 -25.56 -2.97 -13.17
C HIS A 214 -24.67 -3.75 -12.20
N LEU A 215 -25.27 -4.35 -11.17
CA LEU A 215 -24.55 -5.14 -10.19
C LEU A 215 -23.86 -6.36 -10.81
N LYS A 216 -24.52 -7.01 -11.77
CA LYS A 216 -23.92 -8.13 -12.52
C LYS A 216 -22.71 -7.66 -13.31
N HIS A 217 -22.84 -6.57 -14.05
CA HIS A 217 -21.74 -5.99 -14.82
C HIS A 217 -20.53 -5.70 -13.94
N ASP A 218 -20.73 -4.97 -12.84
CA ASP A 218 -19.64 -4.56 -11.96
C ASP A 218 -19.03 -5.72 -11.19
N ALA A 219 -19.85 -6.70 -10.77
CA ALA A 219 -19.36 -7.92 -10.14
C ALA A 219 -18.47 -8.74 -11.10
N THR A 220 -18.83 -8.84 -12.38
CA THR A 220 -17.99 -9.52 -13.37
C THR A 220 -16.73 -8.75 -13.75
N ALA A 221 -16.78 -7.42 -13.70
CA ALA A 221 -15.64 -6.57 -13.99
C ALA A 221 -14.72 -6.34 -12.77
N LEU A 222 -15.09 -6.86 -11.59
CA LEU A 222 -14.45 -6.57 -10.31
C LEU A 222 -14.36 -5.05 -10.01
N ASN A 223 -15.38 -4.30 -10.46
CA ASN A 223 -15.55 -2.87 -10.16
C ASN A 223 -16.13 -2.66 -8.76
N GLU A 224 -16.22 -1.38 -8.35
CA GLU A 224 -16.95 -1.01 -7.13
C GLU A 224 -18.45 -1.35 -7.29
N LEU A 225 -18.98 -2.11 -6.33
CA LEU A 225 -20.38 -2.53 -6.32
C LEU A 225 -21.26 -1.44 -5.72
N LEU A 226 -22.53 -1.41 -6.12
CA LEU A 226 -23.54 -0.59 -5.43
C LEU A 226 -23.54 -0.91 -3.93
N THR A 227 -23.59 0.15 -3.12
CA THR A 227 -23.75 0.03 -1.67
C THR A 227 -25.09 -0.61 -1.34
N LYS A 228 -25.16 -1.24 -0.16
CA LYS A 228 -26.42 -1.84 0.32
C LYS A 228 -27.56 -0.81 0.34
N HIS A 229 -27.28 0.41 0.80
CA HIS A 229 -28.26 1.49 0.81
C HIS A 229 -28.77 1.81 -0.59
N ASN A 230 -27.87 1.97 -1.57
CA ASN A 230 -28.26 2.28 -2.95
C ASN A 230 -28.95 1.12 -3.66
N LEU A 231 -28.70 -0.13 -3.26
CA LEU A 231 -29.42 -1.27 -3.83
C LEU A 231 -30.86 -1.36 -3.31
N TYR A 232 -31.07 -1.04 -2.03
CA TYR A 232 -32.35 -1.18 -1.31
C TYR A 232 -33.06 0.17 -1.04
N ASP A 233 -32.82 1.16 -1.89
CA ASP A 233 -33.36 2.52 -1.75
C ASP A 233 -34.86 2.64 -2.04
N CYS A 234 -35.46 1.71 -2.78
CA CYS A 234 -36.86 1.81 -3.22
C CYS A 234 -37.72 0.72 -2.58
N GLU A 235 -38.61 1.13 -1.67
CA GLU A 235 -39.51 0.23 -0.95
C GLU A 235 -40.67 -0.23 -1.84
N THR A 236 -41.33 0.71 -2.54
CA THR A 236 -42.43 0.37 -3.45
C THR A 236 -42.76 1.48 -4.44
N ILE A 237 -43.40 1.09 -5.54
CA ILE A 237 -44.07 2.00 -6.47
C ILE A 237 -45.47 1.46 -6.74
N LEU A 238 -46.49 2.23 -6.36
CA LEU A 238 -47.89 1.85 -6.42
C LEU A 238 -48.69 2.80 -7.32
N ASN A 239 -49.52 2.21 -8.17
CA ASN A 239 -50.57 2.89 -8.89
C ASN A 239 -51.86 2.80 -8.06
N LEU A 240 -52.34 3.94 -7.58
CA LEU A 240 -53.49 4.07 -6.72
C LEU A 240 -54.65 4.77 -7.45
N ARG A 241 -55.87 4.59 -6.94
CA ARG A 241 -57.06 5.34 -7.38
C ARG A 241 -57.76 5.95 -6.18
N ALA A 242 -57.93 7.27 -6.20
CA ALA A 242 -58.68 7.99 -5.18
C ALA A 242 -60.19 7.70 -5.33
N PRO A 243 -61.01 7.88 -4.27
CA PRO A 243 -62.46 7.65 -4.33
C PRO A 243 -63.17 8.42 -5.46
N GLY A 244 -62.67 9.60 -5.83
CA GLY A 244 -63.17 10.39 -6.97
C GLY A 244 -62.67 9.94 -8.35
N GLY A 245 -62.10 8.73 -8.48
CA GLY A 245 -61.60 8.16 -9.72
C GLY A 245 -60.24 8.70 -10.20
N ARG A 246 -59.68 9.69 -9.50
CA ARG A 246 -58.37 10.29 -9.82
C ARG A 246 -57.24 9.28 -9.63
N LYS A 247 -56.39 9.13 -10.64
CA LYS A 247 -55.18 8.31 -10.57
C LYS A 247 -54.16 8.99 -9.66
N VAL A 248 -53.54 8.22 -8.78
CA VAL A 248 -52.48 8.67 -7.88
C VAL A 248 -51.30 7.74 -8.04
N PHE A 249 -50.10 8.31 -8.13
CA PHE A 249 -48.85 7.56 -8.18
C PHE A 249 -48.15 7.75 -6.84
N LEU A 250 -47.89 6.64 -6.14
CA LEU A 250 -47.14 6.64 -4.90
C LEU A 250 -45.80 5.94 -5.13
N MET A 251 -44.72 6.60 -4.77
CA MET A 251 -43.38 6.03 -4.72
C MET A 251 -42.84 6.28 -3.32
N GLN A 252 -42.45 5.21 -2.63
CA GLN A 252 -41.76 5.29 -1.35
C GLN A 252 -40.33 4.81 -1.58
N ALA A 253 -39.39 5.73 -1.45
CA ALA A 253 -37.97 5.48 -1.60
C ALA A 253 -37.21 6.30 -0.55
N GLU A 254 -36.14 5.72 -0.04
CA GLU A 254 -35.11 6.39 0.73
C GLU A 254 -34.17 7.06 -0.26
N MET A 255 -34.04 8.38 -0.17
CA MET A 255 -33.07 9.13 -0.97
C MET A 255 -32.02 9.68 -0.02
N ASP A 256 -30.75 9.50 -0.39
CA ASP A 256 -29.68 10.19 0.31
C ASP A 256 -29.96 11.71 0.23
N VAL A 257 -29.88 12.38 1.37
CA VAL A 257 -30.09 13.83 1.44
C VAL A 257 -28.82 14.48 0.93
N VAL A 258 -28.75 14.64 -0.38
CA VAL A 258 -27.88 15.65 -0.96
C VAL A 258 -28.46 16.99 -0.50
N SER A 259 -27.62 17.82 0.11
CA SER A 259 -27.99 19.21 0.39
C SER A 259 -27.94 19.97 -0.94
N ASP A 260 -28.85 19.62 -1.84
CA ASP A 260 -29.03 20.33 -3.08
C ASP A 260 -29.58 21.71 -2.79
N GLY A 261 -29.08 22.67 -3.58
CA GLY A 261 -29.33 24.08 -3.42
C GLY A 261 -30.79 24.34 -3.13
N SER A 262 -31.03 24.91 -1.94
CA SER A 262 -32.20 25.72 -1.71
C SER A 262 -32.50 26.48 -3.00
N ASP A 263 -33.72 26.38 -3.51
CA ASP A 263 -34.24 27.37 -4.45
C ASP A 263 -33.73 28.73 -3.95
N GLY A 264 -32.81 29.37 -4.69
CA GLY A 264 -32.15 30.58 -4.20
C GLY A 264 -33.15 31.70 -3.92
N ASP A 265 -34.39 31.55 -4.42
CA ASP A 265 -35.52 32.41 -4.11
C ASP A 265 -36.18 32.10 -2.74
N ARG A 266 -35.96 30.92 -2.15
CA ARG A 266 -36.59 30.46 -0.89
C ARG A 266 -35.69 30.54 0.35
N LEU A 267 -34.36 30.56 0.20
CA LEU A 267 -33.40 30.79 1.30
C LEU A 267 -32.32 31.78 0.86
N ALA A 268 -32.42 33.03 1.31
CA ALA A 268 -31.44 34.08 1.02
C ALA A 268 -30.10 33.89 1.76
N SER A 269 -30.10 33.11 2.86
CA SER A 269 -28.88 32.71 3.60
C SER A 269 -28.97 31.24 3.98
N MET A 270 -28.00 30.44 3.53
CA MET A 270 -27.86 29.03 3.88
C MET A 270 -26.94 28.91 5.11
N PRO A 271 -27.19 27.98 6.05
CA PRO A 271 -26.24 27.69 7.13
C PRO A 271 -24.89 27.22 6.61
N ASP A 272 -23.80 27.68 7.22
CA ASP A 272 -22.42 27.35 6.81
C ASP A 272 -22.11 25.84 6.87
N GLU A 273 -22.74 25.12 7.80
CA GLU A 273 -22.62 23.66 7.93
C GLU A 273 -23.09 22.92 6.67
N ILE A 274 -24.09 23.48 5.98
CA ILE A 274 -24.67 22.88 4.78
C ILE A 274 -23.84 23.26 3.54
N VAL A 275 -23.44 24.53 3.43
CA VAL A 275 -22.63 25.04 2.30
C VAL A 275 -21.26 24.35 2.23
N ASN A 276 -20.68 24.02 3.38
CA ASN A 276 -19.36 23.39 3.45
C ASN A 276 -19.42 21.85 3.47
N SER A 277 -20.60 21.24 3.33
CA SER A 277 -20.72 19.79 3.31
C SER A 277 -20.24 19.20 1.98
N SER A 278 -19.69 17.99 1.99
CA SER A 278 -19.28 17.27 0.76
C SER A 278 -20.46 16.89 -0.14
N TYR A 279 -21.69 17.02 0.37
CA TYR A 279 -22.94 16.73 -0.32
C TYR A 279 -23.65 18.01 -0.78
N TYR A 280 -23.00 19.17 -0.69
CA TYR A 280 -23.55 20.44 -1.16
C TYR A 280 -23.45 20.55 -2.68
N GLN A 281 -24.61 20.63 -3.34
CA GLN A 281 -24.67 20.91 -4.77
C GLN A 281 -25.24 22.32 -4.99
N PRO A 282 -24.44 23.28 -5.49
CA PRO A 282 -24.77 24.69 -5.36
C PRO A 282 -26.00 25.15 -6.14
N PHE A 283 -26.47 24.45 -7.19
CA PHE A 283 -27.66 24.87 -7.95
C PHE A 283 -28.37 23.70 -8.66
N THR A 284 -29.66 23.50 -8.35
CA THR A 284 -30.63 22.88 -9.25
C THR A 284 -31.57 23.97 -9.76
N SER A 285 -31.34 24.47 -10.98
CA SER A 285 -32.29 25.38 -11.60
C SER A 285 -33.51 24.60 -12.10
N TYR A 286 -34.60 24.62 -11.35
CA TYR A 286 -35.88 24.27 -11.94
C TYR A 286 -36.20 25.33 -13.01
N GLY A 287 -36.18 24.94 -14.29
CA GLY A 287 -36.47 25.80 -15.45
C GLY A 287 -37.92 26.27 -15.56
N TRP A 288 -38.65 26.36 -14.45
CA TRP A 288 -40.01 26.84 -14.44
C TRP A 288 -40.02 28.37 -14.61
N PRO A 289 -40.88 28.94 -15.46
CA PRO A 289 -40.97 30.38 -15.64
C PRO A 289 -41.33 31.06 -14.31
N LYS A 290 -40.46 31.96 -13.81
CA LYS A 290 -40.73 32.74 -12.61
C LYS A 290 -41.93 33.66 -12.86
N LYS A 291 -42.88 33.71 -11.92
CA LYS A 291 -43.98 34.68 -12.02
C LYS A 291 -43.39 36.10 -11.96
N PRO A 292 -43.74 37.00 -12.88
CA PRO A 292 -43.32 38.39 -12.78
C PRO A 292 -43.86 39.00 -11.50
N ARG A 293 -43.02 39.77 -10.79
CA ARG A 293 -43.39 40.44 -9.55
C ARG A 293 -44.61 41.33 -9.82
N ARG A 294 -45.75 41.04 -9.19
CA ARG A 294 -46.92 41.93 -9.24
C ARG A 294 -46.44 43.30 -8.78
N ARG A 295 -46.49 44.30 -9.66
CA ARG A 295 -46.36 45.70 -9.29
C ARG A 295 -47.52 46.00 -8.35
N THR A 296 -47.23 46.09 -7.06
CA THR A 296 -48.11 46.77 -6.10
C THR A 296 -48.29 48.19 -6.61
N ARG A 297 -49.54 48.54 -6.95
CA ARG A 297 -49.95 49.92 -7.18
C ARG A 297 -50.07 50.63 -5.84
#